data_AF-A0A2S5ZAC2-F1
#
_entry.id   AF-A0A2S5ZAC2-F1
#
_cell.length_a   1.000
_cell.length_b   1.000
_cell.length_c   1.000
_cell.angle_alpha   90.00
_cell.angle_beta   90.00
_cell.angle_gamma   90.00
#
_symmetry.space_group_name_H-M   'P 1'
#
loop_
_entity.id
_entity.type
_entity.pdbx_description
1 polymer ?
#
loop_
_entity_poly.entity_id
_entity_poly.type
_entity_poly.pdbx_seq_one_letter_code
_entity_poly.pdbx_strand_id
1 'polypeptide(L)'
;MSKFKKLTLATAISSAFVLTGCGGSSGSSSDAVDNNDTGDTGTTAETGVFVDAAVAGINYTTSPGGQSGQTNELGEYNYEAGDTVVFSIGGIDLPAVEATGRITPADMGSGATDWSSDQTVVNILRLLQTLDSDGDASNGITITDAVHTALQDIDLDPSVSESDFETQANTAINATGNTLIAREDAVNHFKSSQSGDLVGSWVFEEANGNVNVLTFLNDSEYLIAHSKADDGDQRAASAEYGAYTWDSASGQLELTLIDESDLSGGLIDNNSPATWTMQLSDGALVLTSVEESEEVRFEAVRNTQDSLIGSWYLGEGFNEQKQIDRHNVLTILDDSTYVIVHNDNGEVYDGDIVEAVSSEWGTYSFNGSTFAVTSVSAELDGPGGLFDDPAKDDGGNGFVNGPAELHPTGQLTLSDNLPVAEGGEPFTLRRLGRYAVTLKDFEGDTKRVYVEVSGNDFIGGVTQTLSFADIDGVTSAEAGIYNMDAPESATIDLVLNQDGSGYMDFDVTGDQNQIDSNGWSVLTSGSLTYVEGGAEWTYLPIKGSSPYTTLVYQGDMDLMFITEVTEQPQ
;
A
#
# COMPACT_ATOMS: atom_id res chain seq x y z
N MET A 1 -3.91 -38.21 8.31
CA MET A 1 -2.43 -38.25 8.39
C MET A 1 -1.85 -38.64 7.03
N SER A 2 -1.92 -37.69 6.11
CA SER A 2 -1.36 -37.60 4.76
C SER A 2 -1.48 -36.11 4.50
N LYS A 3 -0.62 -35.26 5.09
CA LYS A 3 0.62 -34.77 4.48
C LYS A 3 0.35 -34.33 3.04
N PHE A 4 0.42 -33.03 2.81
CA PHE A 4 0.58 -32.37 1.51
C PHE A 4 1.15 -33.35 0.49
N LYS A 5 0.29 -33.80 -0.43
CA LYS A 5 0.78 -34.59 -1.54
C LYS A 5 1.20 -33.63 -2.62
N LYS A 6 2.49 -33.29 -2.56
CA LYS A 6 3.30 -32.85 -3.69
C LYS A 6 2.78 -31.62 -4.43
N LEU A 7 2.82 -30.48 -3.75
CA LEU A 7 3.54 -29.37 -4.36
C LEU A 7 4.95 -29.94 -4.65
N THR A 8 5.28 -30.18 -5.92
CA THR A 8 6.62 -30.64 -6.28
C THR A 8 7.55 -29.44 -6.20
N LEU A 9 7.75 -28.95 -4.97
CA LEU A 9 8.61 -27.83 -4.65
C LEU A 9 10.05 -28.34 -4.68
N ALA A 10 10.65 -28.28 -5.87
CA ALA A 10 12.07 -28.47 -6.00
C ALA A 10 12.75 -27.30 -5.30
N THR A 11 13.54 -27.60 -4.27
CA THR A 11 14.40 -26.66 -3.53
C THR A 11 15.07 -25.70 -4.51
N ALA A 12 14.60 -24.45 -4.55
CA ALA A 12 15.21 -23.39 -5.34
C ALA A 12 16.55 -23.06 -4.66
N ILE A 13 17.64 -23.61 -5.21
CA ILE A 13 18.96 -23.09 -4.95
C ILE A 13 18.99 -21.71 -5.62
N SER A 14 18.97 -20.68 -4.78
CA SER A 14 19.24 -19.28 -5.09
C SER A 14 20.19 -19.17 -6.30
N SER A 15 19.64 -18.72 -7.43
CA SER A 15 20.36 -18.47 -8.67
C SER A 15 19.88 -17.13 -9.19
N ALA A 16 20.65 -16.08 -8.89
CA ALA A 16 20.46 -14.74 -9.41
C ALA A 16 20.37 -14.77 -10.93
N PHE A 17 19.19 -14.43 -11.47
CA PHE A 17 19.02 -14.18 -12.90
C PHE A 17 19.35 -12.72 -13.19
N VAL A 18 20.45 -12.56 -13.93
CA VAL A 18 20.84 -11.31 -14.58
C VAL A 18 19.84 -11.01 -15.70
N LEU A 19 19.02 -9.98 -15.50
CA LEU A 19 18.24 -9.35 -16.59
C LEU A 19 19.21 -8.72 -17.58
N THR A 20 19.38 -9.37 -18.74
CA THR A 20 20.04 -8.76 -19.91
C THR A 20 18.97 -8.23 -20.85
N GLY A 21 18.59 -6.96 -20.64
CA GLY A 21 17.85 -6.17 -21.61
C GLY A 21 18.80 -5.65 -22.70
N CYS A 22 18.75 -6.23 -23.91
CA CYS A 22 19.06 -5.48 -25.13
C CYS A 22 18.53 -6.23 -26.37
N GLY A 23 17.50 -5.67 -27.01
CA GLY A 23 16.90 -6.20 -28.23
C GLY A 23 16.48 -5.12 -29.21
N GLY A 24 17.22 -4.01 -29.29
CA GLY A 24 17.03 -2.94 -30.26
C GLY A 24 17.73 -3.22 -31.59
N SER A 25 16.94 -3.34 -32.65
CA SER A 25 17.37 -3.54 -34.03
C SER A 25 17.95 -2.25 -34.65
N SER A 26 19.20 -2.27 -35.14
CA SER A 26 19.63 -1.48 -36.30
C SER A 26 20.94 -2.02 -36.90
N GLY A 27 21.02 -2.02 -38.23
CA GLY A 27 21.99 -2.79 -39.01
C GLY A 27 23.32 -2.10 -39.34
N SER A 28 24.34 -2.96 -39.51
CA SER A 28 25.54 -2.89 -40.37
C SER A 28 26.29 -1.56 -40.54
N SER A 29 27.50 -1.50 -39.96
CA SER A 29 28.73 -1.09 -40.67
C SER A 29 29.97 -1.49 -39.87
N SER A 30 30.96 -2.04 -40.56
CA SER A 30 32.25 -2.56 -40.11
C SER A 30 33.24 -1.49 -39.60
N ASP A 31 34.02 -1.78 -38.54
CA ASP A 31 35.49 -1.95 -38.59
C ASP A 31 36.17 -1.94 -37.20
N ALA A 32 36.99 -2.99 -36.98
CA ALA A 32 38.25 -3.08 -36.21
C ALA A 32 38.38 -2.61 -34.73
N VAL A 33 38.47 -3.61 -33.84
CA VAL A 33 39.45 -3.86 -32.76
C VAL A 33 40.09 -2.65 -32.03
N ASP A 34 39.69 -2.45 -30.77
CA ASP A 34 40.63 -2.22 -29.65
C ASP A 34 40.06 -2.85 -28.36
N ASN A 35 40.77 -3.82 -27.80
CA ASN A 35 40.41 -4.51 -26.57
C ASN A 35 41.20 -3.89 -25.43
N ASN A 36 40.58 -2.95 -24.71
CA ASN A 36 41.04 -2.58 -23.38
C ASN A 36 39.86 -2.06 -22.55
N ASP A 37 38.97 -2.97 -22.16
CA ASP A 37 37.92 -2.69 -21.19
C ASP A 37 38.30 -3.35 -19.86
N THR A 38 38.89 -2.54 -18.98
CA THR A 38 39.02 -2.84 -17.56
C THR A 38 37.61 -2.96 -17.00
N GLY A 39 37.20 -4.20 -16.68
CA GLY A 39 35.89 -4.50 -16.13
C GLY A 39 35.54 -3.60 -14.95
N ASP A 40 34.77 -2.57 -15.26
CA ASP A 40 33.97 -1.82 -14.31
C ASP A 40 32.73 -2.67 -14.04
N THR A 41 32.83 -3.55 -13.04
CA THR A 41 31.65 -4.13 -12.43
C THR A 41 31.03 -3.03 -11.57
N GLY A 42 30.43 -2.03 -12.21
CA GLY A 42 29.53 -1.11 -11.54
C GLY A 42 28.36 -1.93 -11.03
N THR A 43 28.41 -2.29 -9.74
CA THR A 43 27.25 -2.75 -8.98
C THR A 43 26.18 -1.67 -9.12
N THR A 44 25.00 -2.08 -9.60
CA THR A 44 23.90 -1.14 -9.82
C THR A 44 23.36 -0.75 -8.46
N ALA A 45 23.24 0.55 -8.19
CA ALA A 45 22.62 1.04 -6.98
C ALA A 45 21.15 0.59 -6.92
N GLU A 46 20.77 0.00 -5.80
CA GLU A 46 19.41 -0.40 -5.43
C GLU A 46 18.84 0.58 -4.40
N THR A 47 17.52 0.59 -4.26
CA THR A 47 16.81 1.44 -3.31
C THR A 47 16.07 0.57 -2.31
N GLY A 48 16.30 0.82 -1.03
CA GLY A 48 15.59 0.17 0.07
C GLY A 48 14.82 1.21 0.88
N VAL A 49 13.94 0.78 1.78
CA VAL A 49 13.21 1.66 2.70
C VAL A 49 13.49 1.31 4.17
N PHE A 50 13.63 2.31 5.04
CA PHE A 50 13.70 2.13 6.49
C PHE A 50 12.37 2.51 7.15
N VAL A 51 11.74 1.55 7.87
CA VAL A 51 10.33 1.65 8.29
C VAL A 51 10.10 1.23 9.76
N ASP A 52 9.56 2.16 10.55
CA ASP A 52 8.66 1.96 11.73
C ASP A 52 7.25 2.53 11.39
N ALA A 53 7.06 2.85 10.10
CA ALA A 53 6.48 4.04 9.45
C ALA A 53 7.65 4.67 8.67
N ALA A 54 7.41 5.28 7.51
CA ALA A 54 8.50 5.80 6.69
C ALA A 54 9.36 6.77 7.51
N VAL A 55 10.65 6.42 7.70
CA VAL A 55 11.56 7.23 8.53
C VAL A 55 12.35 8.16 7.62
N ALA A 56 11.95 9.42 7.55
CA ALA A 56 12.62 10.46 6.77
C ALA A 56 13.72 11.17 7.56
N GLY A 57 14.81 11.54 6.87
CA GLY A 57 15.88 12.36 7.43
C GLY A 57 16.94 11.62 8.26
N ILE A 58 16.78 10.32 8.52
CA ILE A 58 17.81 9.55 9.25
C ILE A 58 19.05 9.35 8.37
N ASN A 59 20.25 9.51 8.95
CA ASN A 59 21.49 9.30 8.19
C ASN A 59 21.68 7.80 7.92
N TYR A 60 22.31 7.45 6.80
CA TYR A 60 22.77 6.10 6.52
C TYR A 60 24.17 6.08 5.90
N THR A 61 24.90 4.99 6.10
CA THR A 61 26.13 4.67 5.37
C THR A 61 26.19 3.18 5.09
N THR A 62 26.55 2.82 3.85
CA THR A 62 26.66 1.43 3.40
C THR A 62 28.11 0.99 3.22
N SER A 63 28.36 -0.31 3.34
CA SER A 63 29.68 -0.91 3.14
C SER A 63 29.54 -2.32 2.59
N PRO A 64 30.36 -2.74 1.61
CA PRO A 64 31.54 -2.03 1.09
C PRO A 64 31.28 -0.98 -0.01
N GLY A 65 30.06 -0.87 -0.54
CA GLY A 65 29.69 0.04 -1.64
C GLY A 65 29.92 1.53 -1.34
N GLY A 66 29.80 1.93 -0.07
CA GLY A 66 30.16 3.28 0.38
C GLY A 66 29.10 4.35 0.06
N GLN A 67 27.84 3.94 -0.16
CA GLN A 67 26.73 4.88 -0.31
C GLN A 67 26.46 5.56 1.04
N SER A 68 26.08 6.82 1.04
CA SER A 68 25.73 7.55 2.26
C SER A 68 24.81 8.72 1.96
N GLY A 69 23.91 9.04 2.89
CA GLY A 69 22.99 10.16 2.76
C GLY A 69 22.01 10.21 3.92
N GLN A 70 20.90 10.90 3.73
CA GLN A 70 19.72 10.80 4.58
C GLN A 70 18.63 10.06 3.80
N THR A 71 17.78 9.33 4.51
CA THR A 71 16.56 8.78 3.93
C THR A 71 15.65 9.92 3.46
N ASN A 72 14.95 9.72 2.34
CA ASN A 72 13.99 10.71 1.83
C ASN A 72 12.64 10.65 2.56
N GLU A 73 11.65 11.41 2.09
CA GLU A 73 10.30 11.49 2.69
C GLU A 73 9.55 10.15 2.72
N LEU A 74 9.96 9.18 1.89
CA LEU A 74 9.42 7.82 1.86
C LEU A 74 10.26 6.82 2.67
N GLY A 75 11.30 7.28 3.37
CA GLY A 75 12.25 6.44 4.08
C GLY A 75 13.26 5.74 3.16
N GLU A 76 13.36 6.15 1.89
CA GLU A 76 14.21 5.48 0.90
C GLU A 76 15.70 5.79 1.12
N TYR A 77 16.54 4.77 1.02
CA TYR A 77 18.00 4.86 1.05
C TYR A 77 18.61 4.07 -0.13
N ASN A 78 19.81 4.44 -0.56
CA ASN A 78 20.51 3.76 -1.66
C ASN A 78 21.57 2.80 -1.11
N TYR A 79 21.69 1.64 -1.73
CA TYR A 79 22.68 0.63 -1.37
C TYR A 79 23.11 -0.19 -2.60
N GLU A 80 24.12 -1.04 -2.44
CA GLU A 80 24.48 -2.03 -3.44
C GLU A 80 24.25 -3.44 -2.89
N ALA A 81 23.84 -4.39 -3.74
CA ALA A 81 23.60 -5.76 -3.31
C ALA A 81 24.80 -6.36 -2.54
N GLY A 82 24.53 -6.86 -1.33
CA GLY A 82 25.54 -7.40 -0.41
C GLY A 82 26.19 -6.36 0.50
N ASP A 83 25.76 -5.10 0.45
CA ASP A 83 26.13 -4.11 1.45
C ASP A 83 25.52 -4.42 2.83
N THR A 84 26.19 -3.93 3.87
CA THR A 84 25.58 -3.67 5.17
C THR A 84 25.29 -2.18 5.28
N VAL A 85 24.20 -1.80 5.96
CA VAL A 85 23.86 -0.40 6.25
C VAL A 85 23.90 -0.13 7.76
N VAL A 86 24.39 1.05 8.11
CA VAL A 86 24.30 1.63 9.46
C VAL A 86 23.48 2.91 9.35
N PHE A 87 22.36 2.96 10.06
CA PHE A 87 21.56 4.17 10.22
C PHE A 87 22.02 4.94 11.47
N SER A 88 21.93 6.27 11.45
CA SER A 88 22.36 7.08 12.60
C SER A 88 21.60 8.40 12.77
N ILE A 89 21.53 8.86 14.03
CA ILE A 89 20.92 10.13 14.43
C ILE A 89 21.92 10.91 15.27
N GLY A 90 22.43 12.02 14.74
CA GLY A 90 23.55 12.73 15.35
C GLY A 90 24.76 11.81 15.55
N GLY A 91 25.19 11.62 16.80
CA GLY A 91 26.26 10.70 17.20
C GLY A 91 25.80 9.27 17.56
N ILE A 92 24.52 8.97 17.42
CA ILE A 92 23.90 7.70 17.82
C ILE A 92 23.83 6.77 16.60
N ASP A 93 24.63 5.71 16.61
CA ASP A 93 24.57 4.66 15.59
C ASP A 93 23.55 3.58 15.99
N LEU A 94 22.71 3.18 15.02
CA LEU A 94 21.87 1.99 15.15
C LEU A 94 22.68 0.72 14.79
N PRO A 95 22.26 -0.47 15.24
CA PRO A 95 22.93 -1.71 14.87
C PRO A 95 23.04 -1.89 13.34
N ALA A 96 24.22 -2.31 12.89
CA ALA A 96 24.45 -2.61 11.48
C ALA A 96 23.64 -3.84 11.04
N VAL A 97 23.00 -3.76 9.88
CA VAL A 97 22.22 -4.85 9.28
C VAL A 97 22.56 -5.01 7.80
N GLU A 98 22.19 -6.14 7.20
CA GLU A 98 22.27 -6.33 5.75
C GLU A 98 21.36 -5.31 5.05
N ALA A 99 21.88 -4.65 4.01
CA ALA A 99 21.11 -3.71 3.21
C ALA A 99 20.19 -4.48 2.25
N THR A 100 18.90 -4.17 2.31
CA THR A 100 17.81 -4.91 1.65
C THR A 100 16.73 -3.96 1.14
N GLY A 101 15.77 -4.48 0.36
CA GLY A 101 14.68 -3.65 -0.15
C GLY A 101 13.82 -3.02 0.95
N ARG A 102 13.83 -3.63 2.15
CA ARG A 102 13.08 -3.17 3.32
C ARG A 102 13.81 -3.52 4.61
N ILE A 103 14.07 -2.52 5.43
CA ILE A 103 14.64 -2.65 6.77
C ILE A 103 13.68 -2.05 7.78
N THR A 104 13.57 -2.69 8.93
CA THR A 104 12.84 -2.22 10.09
C THR A 104 13.69 -2.35 11.35
N PRO A 105 13.28 -1.71 12.45
CA PRO A 105 13.91 -1.96 13.75
C PRO A 105 13.92 -3.43 14.17
N ALA A 106 12.97 -4.27 13.72
CA ALA A 106 12.97 -5.71 14.02
C ALA A 106 14.20 -6.45 13.45
N ASP A 107 14.75 -5.96 12.33
CA ASP A 107 15.95 -6.54 11.68
C ASP A 107 17.24 -6.23 12.46
N MET A 108 17.20 -5.23 13.35
CA MET A 108 18.34 -4.76 14.15
C MET A 108 18.48 -5.47 15.51
N GLY A 109 17.54 -6.36 15.84
CA GLY A 109 17.54 -7.14 17.06
C GLY A 109 18.48 -8.34 17.04
N SER A 110 18.29 -9.23 18.01
CA SER A 110 19.01 -10.51 18.13
C SER A 110 18.53 -11.59 17.15
N GLY A 111 17.54 -11.31 16.31
CA GLY A 111 16.85 -12.29 15.46
C GLY A 111 15.89 -13.19 16.23
N ALA A 112 15.38 -12.74 17.40
CA ALA A 112 14.39 -13.48 18.17
C ALA A 112 13.08 -13.66 17.38
N THR A 113 12.41 -14.80 17.59
CA THR A 113 11.11 -15.08 16.95
C THR A 113 10.04 -14.05 17.29
N ASP A 114 10.08 -13.50 18.51
CA ASP A 114 9.24 -12.39 18.94
C ASP A 114 10.10 -11.12 19.09
N TRP A 115 10.08 -10.25 18.09
CA TRP A 115 10.87 -9.01 18.12
C TRP A 115 10.43 -8.06 19.22
N SER A 116 9.18 -8.14 19.69
CA SER A 116 8.69 -7.24 20.74
C SER A 116 9.33 -7.55 22.10
N SER A 117 9.90 -8.74 22.27
CA SER A 117 10.67 -9.13 23.45
C SER A 117 12.15 -8.71 23.40
N ASP A 118 12.61 -8.20 22.25
CA ASP A 118 13.99 -7.76 22.07
C ASP A 118 14.16 -6.30 22.52
N GLN A 119 14.95 -6.10 23.56
CA GLN A 119 15.18 -4.77 24.14
C GLN A 119 15.81 -3.79 23.14
N THR A 120 16.65 -4.27 22.22
CA THR A 120 17.32 -3.42 21.23
C THR A 120 16.29 -2.87 20.26
N VAL A 121 15.41 -3.74 19.76
CA VAL A 121 14.29 -3.37 18.88
C VAL A 121 13.41 -2.34 19.58
N VAL A 122 12.96 -2.64 20.80
CA VAL A 122 12.09 -1.76 21.59
C VAL A 122 12.74 -0.38 21.85
N ASN A 123 14.03 -0.34 22.19
CA ASN A 123 14.73 0.92 22.43
C ASN A 123 14.84 1.77 21.16
N ILE A 124 15.08 1.15 20.00
CA ILE A 124 15.12 1.84 18.70
C ILE A 124 13.75 2.42 18.35
N LEU A 125 12.68 1.62 18.48
CA LEU A 125 11.30 2.09 18.25
C LEU A 125 10.96 3.30 19.11
N ARG A 126 11.25 3.21 20.41
CA ARG A 126 11.01 4.33 21.35
C ARG A 126 11.79 5.57 20.96
N LEU A 127 13.04 5.42 20.52
CA LEU A 127 13.88 6.55 20.11
C LEU A 127 13.33 7.25 18.87
N LEU A 128 13.06 6.48 17.81
CA LEU A 128 12.58 7.01 16.52
C LEU A 128 11.28 7.81 16.70
N GLN A 129 10.28 7.20 17.32
CA GLN A 129 8.97 7.83 17.53
C GLN A 129 9.02 9.02 18.51
N THR A 130 9.99 9.06 19.43
CA THR A 130 10.18 10.23 20.32
C THR A 130 10.84 11.41 19.62
N LEU A 131 11.64 11.15 18.59
CA LEU A 131 12.40 12.17 17.85
C LEU A 131 11.66 12.68 16.60
N ASP A 132 10.47 12.14 16.35
CA ASP A 132 9.57 12.61 15.33
C ASP A 132 9.21 14.09 15.55
N SER A 133 9.13 14.84 14.44
CA SER A 133 9.14 16.30 14.47
C SER A 133 7.81 16.92 14.91
N ASP A 134 6.69 16.25 14.62
CA ASP A 134 5.33 16.64 15.00
C ASP A 134 4.79 15.77 16.15
N GLY A 135 5.45 14.65 16.45
CA GLY A 135 5.10 13.72 17.51
C GLY A 135 3.95 12.77 17.15
N ASP A 136 3.58 12.67 15.87
CA ASP A 136 2.58 11.75 15.35
C ASP A 136 3.18 10.79 14.31
N ALA A 137 3.81 9.73 14.82
CA ALA A 137 4.46 8.72 14.00
C ALA A 137 3.51 8.00 13.00
N SER A 138 2.18 8.11 13.17
CA SER A 138 1.21 7.48 12.29
C SER A 138 1.19 8.06 10.88
N ASN A 139 1.69 9.29 10.70
CA ASN A 139 1.78 9.99 9.42
C ASN A 139 3.18 9.88 8.75
N GLY A 140 4.09 9.11 9.36
CA GLY A 140 5.51 9.07 9.03
C GLY A 140 6.36 9.48 10.24
N ILE A 141 7.67 9.26 10.18
CA ILE A 141 8.60 9.71 11.22
C ILE A 141 9.61 10.63 10.56
N THR A 142 9.68 11.89 10.99
CA THR A 142 10.61 12.89 10.42
C THR A 142 11.69 13.27 11.43
N ILE A 143 12.93 12.93 11.12
CA ILE A 143 14.10 13.32 11.91
C ILE A 143 14.74 14.56 11.29
N THR A 144 14.72 15.68 12.02
CA THR A 144 15.20 16.97 11.48
C THR A 144 16.70 17.18 11.68
N ASP A 145 17.31 18.04 10.85
CA ASP A 145 18.72 18.46 11.03
C ASP A 145 19.00 19.09 12.40
N ALA A 146 17.98 19.74 13.01
CA ALA A 146 18.06 20.27 14.37
C ALA A 146 18.23 19.15 15.41
N VAL A 147 17.53 18.03 15.24
CA VAL A 147 17.70 16.82 16.06
C VAL A 147 19.09 16.23 15.87
N HIS A 148 19.56 16.09 14.63
CA HIS A 148 20.94 15.62 14.35
C HIS A 148 21.99 16.51 15.03
N THR A 149 21.82 17.83 14.96
CA THR A 149 22.73 18.80 15.59
C THR A 149 22.69 18.71 17.12
N ALA A 150 21.49 18.58 17.71
CA ALA A 150 21.32 18.46 19.15
C ALA A 150 21.94 17.18 19.73
N LEU A 151 21.95 16.10 18.93
CA LEU A 151 22.42 14.77 19.35
C LEU A 151 23.81 14.41 18.80
N GLN A 152 24.52 15.33 18.13
CA GLN A 152 25.81 15.05 17.46
C GLN A 152 26.90 14.49 18.39
N ASP A 153 26.89 14.88 19.66
CA ASP A 153 27.90 14.54 20.67
C ASP A 153 27.34 13.54 21.71
N ILE A 154 26.18 12.94 21.44
CA ILE A 154 25.53 11.95 22.30
C ILE A 154 25.97 10.55 21.88
N ASP A 155 26.45 9.79 22.85
CA ASP A 155 26.72 8.35 22.75
C ASP A 155 25.62 7.61 23.52
N LEU A 156 24.59 7.16 22.79
CA LEU A 156 23.46 6.40 23.32
C LEU A 156 23.47 5.02 22.68
N ASP A 157 23.59 3.98 23.48
CA ASP A 157 23.63 2.60 22.99
C ASP A 157 22.24 1.96 23.10
N PRO A 158 21.51 1.72 21.99
CA PRO A 158 20.19 1.09 22.03
C PRO A 158 20.22 -0.38 22.50
N SER A 159 21.39 -1.02 22.56
CA SER A 159 21.51 -2.44 22.95
C SER A 159 21.52 -2.68 24.46
N VAL A 160 21.57 -1.62 25.29
CA VAL A 160 21.52 -1.73 26.76
C VAL A 160 20.12 -2.12 27.27
N SER A 161 20.00 -2.38 28.58
CA SER A 161 18.70 -2.72 29.19
C SER A 161 17.70 -1.57 29.01
N GLU A 162 16.40 -1.88 28.84
CA GLU A 162 15.37 -0.84 28.65
C GLU A 162 15.38 0.24 29.75
N SER A 163 15.67 -0.13 31.00
CA SER A 163 15.75 0.81 32.12
C SER A 163 16.98 1.72 32.07
N ASP A 164 18.12 1.17 31.64
CA ASP A 164 19.35 1.96 31.48
C ASP A 164 19.22 2.88 30.26
N PHE A 165 18.64 2.37 29.16
CA PHE A 165 18.34 3.14 27.97
C PHE A 165 17.39 4.30 28.27
N GLU A 166 16.30 4.06 28.99
CA GLU A 166 15.35 5.10 29.37
C GLU A 166 16.02 6.22 30.19
N THR A 167 16.94 5.87 31.09
CA THR A 167 17.69 6.87 31.86
C THR A 167 18.62 7.69 30.97
N GLN A 168 19.36 7.02 30.08
CA GLN A 168 20.31 7.67 29.16
C GLN A 168 19.60 8.53 28.12
N ALA A 169 18.59 7.98 27.45
CA ALA A 169 17.78 8.64 26.45
C ALA A 169 17.09 9.89 27.01
N ASN A 170 16.38 9.79 28.14
CA ASN A 170 15.76 10.95 28.78
C ASN A 170 16.77 12.03 29.22
N THR A 171 18.03 11.67 29.43
CA THR A 171 19.10 12.65 29.69
C THR A 171 19.54 13.33 28.38
N ALA A 172 19.69 12.57 27.29
CA ALA A 172 20.12 13.06 25.99
C ALA A 172 19.06 13.94 25.31
N ILE A 173 17.82 13.46 25.21
CA ILE A 173 16.72 14.13 24.49
C ILE A 173 16.09 15.28 25.29
N ASN A 174 16.46 15.46 26.57
CA ASN A 174 16.00 16.64 27.33
C ASN A 174 16.39 17.94 26.61
N ALA A 175 17.53 17.93 25.91
CA ALA A 175 17.99 19.05 25.10
C ALA A 175 17.03 19.41 23.95
N THR A 176 16.18 18.48 23.51
CA THR A 176 15.16 18.71 22.46
C THR A 176 13.78 19.03 23.03
N GLY A 177 13.60 19.00 24.36
CA GLY A 177 12.31 19.21 25.01
C GLY A 177 11.41 17.97 25.06
N ASN A 178 11.87 16.82 24.55
CA ASN A 178 11.10 15.58 24.49
C ASN A 178 11.32 14.69 25.73
N THR A 179 10.44 13.70 25.91
CA THR A 179 10.56 12.63 26.91
C THR A 179 10.31 11.31 26.20
N LEU A 180 11.09 10.28 26.53
CA LEU A 180 11.03 8.99 25.86
C LEU A 180 9.63 8.38 26.02
N ILE A 181 9.00 8.01 24.91
CA ILE A 181 7.67 7.41 24.93
C ILE A 181 7.65 6.07 25.68
N ALA A 182 6.45 5.63 26.08
CA ALA A 182 6.29 4.36 26.74
C ALA A 182 6.54 3.19 25.77
N ARG A 183 7.04 2.08 26.31
CA ARG A 183 7.26 0.84 25.54
C ARG A 183 5.99 0.39 24.80
N GLU A 184 4.85 0.43 25.47
CA GLU A 184 3.60 -0.08 24.91
C GLU A 184 3.16 0.72 23.69
N ASP A 185 3.26 2.05 23.75
CA ASP A 185 2.94 2.94 22.63
C ASP A 185 3.85 2.64 21.43
N ALA A 186 5.16 2.54 21.67
CA ALA A 186 6.14 2.25 20.63
C ALA A 186 5.89 0.92 19.90
N VAL A 187 5.59 -0.13 20.68
CA VAL A 187 5.30 -1.46 20.15
C VAL A 187 3.98 -1.49 19.39
N ASN A 188 2.93 -0.85 19.91
CA ASN A 188 1.62 -0.82 19.25
C ASN A 188 1.67 -0.05 17.93
N HIS A 189 2.39 1.07 17.89
CA HIS A 189 2.66 1.81 16.67
C HIS A 189 3.32 0.93 15.62
N PHE A 190 4.43 0.28 15.96
CA PHE A 190 5.17 -0.55 15.02
C PHE A 190 4.33 -1.74 14.51
N LYS A 191 3.53 -2.37 15.39
CA LYS A 191 2.58 -3.42 14.97
C LYS A 191 1.58 -2.90 13.94
N SER A 192 1.00 -1.72 14.17
CA SER A 192 0.08 -1.06 13.23
C SER A 192 0.76 -0.77 11.89
N SER A 193 2.01 -0.30 11.93
CA SER A 193 2.77 -0.02 10.72
C SER A 193 3.05 -1.28 9.89
N GLN A 194 3.43 -2.38 10.54
CA GLN A 194 3.59 -3.68 9.89
C GLN A 194 2.29 -4.20 9.25
N SER A 195 1.15 -4.01 9.92
CA SER A 195 -0.16 -4.38 9.37
C SER A 195 -0.52 -3.53 8.15
N GLY A 196 -0.28 -2.22 8.17
CA GLY A 196 -0.49 -1.36 6.99
C GLY A 196 0.40 -1.76 5.80
N ASP A 197 1.62 -2.22 6.08
CA ASP A 197 2.54 -2.73 5.05
C ASP A 197 2.10 -4.09 4.49
N LEU A 198 1.24 -4.85 5.18
CA LEU A 198 0.71 -6.14 4.72
C LEU A 198 -0.43 -5.98 3.69
N VAL A 199 -1.27 -4.96 3.85
CA VAL A 199 -2.48 -4.77 3.03
C VAL A 199 -2.16 -4.59 1.54
N GLY A 200 -2.88 -5.29 0.67
CA GLY A 200 -2.64 -5.35 -0.78
C GLY A 200 -2.29 -6.76 -1.25
N SER A 201 -1.96 -6.88 -2.54
CA SER A 201 -1.67 -8.17 -3.18
C SER A 201 -0.18 -8.51 -3.17
N TRP A 202 0.06 -9.81 -3.06
CA TRP A 202 1.35 -10.46 -3.04
C TRP A 202 1.32 -11.61 -4.04
N VAL A 203 2.37 -11.75 -4.85
CA VAL A 203 2.44 -12.74 -5.93
C VAL A 203 3.48 -13.80 -5.65
N PHE A 204 3.14 -15.05 -5.94
CA PHE A 204 4.06 -16.18 -5.92
C PHE A 204 3.92 -16.98 -7.21
N GLU A 205 5.00 -17.06 -7.98
CA GLU A 205 5.07 -17.90 -9.18
C GLU A 205 5.75 -19.24 -8.86
N GLU A 206 5.04 -20.33 -9.10
CA GLU A 206 5.57 -21.68 -9.00
C GLU A 206 6.46 -22.07 -10.19
N ALA A 207 7.30 -23.10 -10.02
CA ALA A 207 8.17 -23.60 -11.08
C ALA A 207 7.45 -24.14 -12.34
N ASN A 208 6.15 -24.46 -12.24
CA ASN A 208 5.29 -24.87 -13.37
C ASN A 208 4.64 -23.65 -14.08
N GLY A 209 4.95 -22.44 -13.63
CA GLY A 209 4.38 -21.16 -14.07
C GLY A 209 2.96 -20.92 -13.57
N ASN A 210 2.49 -21.62 -12.54
CA ASN A 210 1.26 -21.24 -11.84
C ASN A 210 1.55 -20.01 -10.99
N VAL A 211 0.79 -18.95 -11.23
CA VAL A 211 0.82 -17.72 -10.46
C VAL A 211 -0.28 -17.78 -9.41
N ASN A 212 0.10 -17.48 -8.17
CA ASN A 212 -0.79 -17.40 -7.02
C ASN A 212 -0.78 -15.96 -6.52
N VAL A 213 -1.95 -15.36 -6.33
CA VAL A 213 -2.08 -13.97 -5.85
C VAL A 213 -2.82 -13.99 -4.53
N LEU A 214 -2.12 -13.66 -3.45
CA LEU A 214 -2.64 -13.54 -2.09
C LEU A 214 -2.86 -12.06 -1.77
N THR A 215 -4.07 -11.67 -1.42
CA THR A 215 -4.43 -10.29 -1.08
C THR A 215 -4.90 -10.23 0.36
N PHE A 216 -4.35 -9.29 1.14
CA PHE A 216 -4.85 -8.93 2.45
C PHE A 216 -5.59 -7.60 2.40
N LEU A 217 -6.74 -7.52 3.06
CA LEU A 217 -7.58 -6.31 3.10
C LEU A 217 -8.33 -6.19 4.43
N ASN A 218 -8.80 -4.97 4.72
CA ASN A 218 -9.61 -4.63 5.90
C ASN A 218 -9.00 -5.09 7.24
N ASP A 219 -7.66 -5.21 7.30
CA ASP A 219 -6.87 -5.72 8.43
C ASP A 219 -7.29 -7.09 8.99
N SER A 220 -8.18 -7.82 8.29
CA SER A 220 -8.83 -9.01 8.84
C SER A 220 -9.30 -10.02 7.79
N GLU A 221 -9.27 -9.69 6.49
CA GLU A 221 -9.72 -10.56 5.41
C GLU A 221 -8.59 -10.86 4.44
N TYR A 222 -8.67 -12.01 3.79
CA TYR A 222 -7.76 -12.37 2.70
C TYR A 222 -8.47 -13.09 1.56
N LEU A 223 -7.89 -12.97 0.38
CA LEU A 223 -8.25 -13.71 -0.83
C LEU A 223 -6.97 -14.36 -1.39
N ILE A 224 -7.04 -15.61 -1.84
CA ILE A 224 -5.99 -16.20 -2.67
C ILE A 224 -6.58 -16.78 -3.95
N ALA A 225 -5.99 -16.44 -5.09
CA ALA A 225 -6.44 -16.91 -6.40
C ALA A 225 -5.33 -17.62 -7.18
N HIS A 226 -5.71 -18.56 -8.03
CA HIS A 226 -4.79 -19.44 -8.75
C HIS A 226 -4.98 -19.36 -10.27
N SER A 227 -3.90 -19.07 -11.00
CA SER A 227 -3.95 -18.92 -12.47
C SER A 227 -4.15 -20.25 -13.22
N LYS A 228 -3.78 -21.39 -12.62
CA LYS A 228 -3.79 -22.71 -13.25
C LYS A 228 -4.42 -23.76 -12.34
N ALA A 229 -4.98 -24.79 -12.99
CA ALA A 229 -5.36 -26.02 -12.31
C ALA A 229 -4.11 -26.80 -11.89
N ASP A 230 -4.22 -27.52 -10.78
CA ASP A 230 -3.21 -28.48 -10.35
C ASP A 230 -3.59 -29.92 -10.76
N ASP A 231 -2.95 -30.94 -10.17
CA ASP A 231 -3.28 -32.34 -10.41
C ASP A 231 -4.34 -32.91 -9.45
N GLY A 232 -4.93 -32.05 -8.62
CA GLY A 232 -5.94 -32.33 -7.61
C GLY A 232 -7.29 -31.67 -7.91
N ASP A 233 -7.85 -31.02 -6.89
CA ASP A 233 -9.18 -30.42 -6.93
C ASP A 233 -9.16 -28.92 -7.31
N GLN A 234 -7.98 -28.29 -7.37
CA GLN A 234 -7.82 -26.89 -7.75
C GLN A 234 -8.05 -26.71 -9.25
N ARG A 235 -8.93 -25.78 -9.62
CA ARG A 235 -9.17 -25.41 -11.02
C ARG A 235 -8.39 -24.15 -11.37
N ALA A 236 -8.18 -23.90 -12.65
CA ALA A 236 -7.72 -22.58 -13.07
C ALA A 236 -8.80 -21.55 -12.70
N ALA A 237 -8.39 -20.35 -12.31
CA ALA A 237 -9.26 -19.28 -11.85
C ALA A 237 -10.05 -19.57 -10.55
N SER A 238 -9.75 -20.65 -9.82
CA SER A 238 -10.31 -20.87 -8.49
C SER A 238 -9.67 -19.95 -7.45
N ALA A 239 -10.39 -19.71 -6.36
CA ALA A 239 -9.96 -18.85 -5.26
C ALA A 239 -10.51 -19.32 -3.91
N GLU A 240 -9.87 -18.85 -2.84
CA GLU A 240 -10.25 -19.03 -1.44
C GLU A 240 -10.41 -17.65 -0.78
N TYR A 241 -11.48 -17.48 0.00
CA TYR A 241 -11.80 -16.27 0.77
C TYR A 241 -11.90 -16.61 2.25
N GLY A 242 -11.22 -15.84 3.09
CA GLY A 242 -11.22 -16.08 4.52
C GLY A 242 -10.91 -14.86 5.36
N ALA A 243 -10.92 -15.08 6.67
CA ALA A 243 -10.47 -14.13 7.67
C ALA A 243 -9.11 -14.54 8.26
N TYR A 244 -8.33 -13.57 8.72
CA TYR A 244 -7.06 -13.80 9.36
C TYR A 244 -6.88 -12.96 10.62
N THR A 245 -6.03 -13.45 11.54
CA THR A 245 -5.38 -12.61 12.55
C THR A 245 -3.88 -12.84 12.48
N TRP A 246 -3.11 -11.76 12.61
CA TRP A 246 -1.66 -11.80 12.57
C TRP A 246 -1.07 -11.01 13.74
N ASP A 247 -0.18 -11.67 14.49
CA ASP A 247 0.69 -10.98 15.42
C ASP A 247 2.05 -10.76 14.77
N SER A 248 2.27 -9.55 14.26
CA SER A 248 3.52 -9.19 13.58
C SER A 248 4.76 -9.30 14.47
N ALA A 249 4.60 -9.33 15.80
CA ALA A 249 5.68 -9.57 16.76
C ALA A 249 6.19 -11.01 16.72
N SER A 250 5.30 -11.96 16.95
CA SER A 250 5.64 -13.39 17.03
C SER A 250 5.57 -14.12 15.68
N GLY A 251 5.00 -13.49 14.67
CA GLY A 251 4.67 -14.07 13.38
C GLY A 251 3.49 -15.05 13.42
N GLN A 252 2.77 -15.17 14.53
CA GLN A 252 1.62 -16.06 14.63
C GLN A 252 0.52 -15.62 13.64
N LEU A 253 0.07 -16.55 12.79
CA LEU A 253 -1.02 -16.35 11.84
C LEU A 253 -2.12 -17.38 12.11
N GLU A 254 -3.35 -16.91 12.31
CA GLU A 254 -4.54 -17.76 12.39
C GLU A 254 -5.45 -17.45 11.20
N LEU A 255 -5.96 -18.50 10.55
CA LEU A 255 -6.80 -18.40 9.36
C LEU A 255 -8.16 -19.04 9.61
N THR A 256 -9.21 -18.44 9.07
CA THR A 256 -10.58 -18.98 9.09
C THR A 256 -11.13 -18.95 7.67
N LEU A 257 -11.54 -20.11 7.15
CA LEU A 257 -12.20 -20.22 5.86
C LEU A 257 -13.60 -19.61 5.94
N ILE A 258 -13.95 -18.75 4.97
CA ILE A 258 -15.30 -18.23 4.79
C ILE A 258 -15.99 -18.96 3.62
N ASP A 259 -15.37 -18.98 2.44
CA ASP A 259 -15.89 -19.65 1.23
C ASP A 259 -14.75 -19.93 0.24
N GLU A 260 -14.91 -20.88 -0.68
CA GLU A 260 -13.85 -21.29 -1.62
C GLU A 260 -14.38 -22.01 -2.87
N SER A 261 -13.57 -22.06 -3.94
CA SER A 261 -13.85 -22.84 -5.16
C SER A 261 -12.74 -23.81 -5.57
N ASP A 262 -11.70 -23.94 -4.75
CA ASP A 262 -10.46 -24.69 -4.99
C ASP A 262 -10.26 -25.91 -4.06
N LEU A 263 -10.98 -25.97 -2.93
CA LEU A 263 -11.00 -27.04 -1.90
C LEU A 263 -9.68 -27.27 -1.14
N SER A 264 -8.56 -27.38 -1.85
CA SER A 264 -7.24 -27.68 -1.27
C SER A 264 -6.09 -26.89 -1.92
N GLY A 265 -6.41 -25.84 -2.68
CA GLY A 265 -5.42 -25.03 -3.41
C GLY A 265 -4.81 -23.90 -2.58
N GLY A 266 -5.61 -23.30 -1.69
CA GLY A 266 -5.27 -22.13 -0.90
C GLY A 266 -4.48 -22.40 0.39
N LEU A 267 -4.70 -21.54 1.38
CA LEU A 267 -4.01 -21.60 2.68
C LEU A 267 -4.67 -22.56 3.66
N ILE A 268 -5.91 -22.98 3.39
CA ILE A 268 -6.69 -23.94 4.18
C ILE A 268 -6.95 -25.20 3.35
N ASP A 269 -6.70 -26.38 3.93
CA ASP A 269 -6.88 -27.66 3.24
C ASP A 269 -8.04 -28.46 3.87
N ASN A 270 -9.06 -28.81 3.07
CA ASN A 270 -10.21 -29.62 3.52
C ASN A 270 -10.84 -29.08 4.82
N ASN A 271 -11.04 -27.77 4.91
CA ASN A 271 -11.57 -27.06 6.09
C ASN A 271 -10.72 -27.25 7.37
N SER A 272 -9.44 -27.63 7.24
CA SER A 272 -8.48 -27.69 8.34
C SER A 272 -7.40 -26.64 8.07
N PRO A 273 -7.29 -25.58 8.89
CA PRO A 273 -6.27 -24.57 8.66
C PRO A 273 -4.89 -25.23 8.81
N ALA A 274 -4.05 -25.07 7.79
CA ALA A 274 -2.64 -25.30 7.96
C ALA A 274 -2.10 -24.30 9.00
N THR A 275 -1.18 -24.75 9.84
CA THR A 275 -0.56 -23.86 10.83
C THR A 275 0.61 -23.15 10.17
N TRP A 276 0.48 -21.85 9.99
CA TRP A 276 1.48 -21.00 9.34
C TRP A 276 2.01 -19.97 10.34
N THR A 277 3.26 -19.58 10.17
CA THR A 277 3.76 -18.29 10.67
C THR A 277 4.01 -17.37 9.48
N MET A 278 3.81 -16.08 9.69
CA MET A 278 3.92 -15.05 8.66
C MET A 278 4.84 -13.93 9.12
N GLN A 279 5.76 -13.53 8.24
CA GLN A 279 6.70 -12.43 8.47
C GLN A 279 6.86 -11.58 7.21
N LEU A 280 7.13 -10.28 7.39
CA LEU A 280 7.59 -9.42 6.31
C LEU A 280 9.11 -9.30 6.41
N SER A 281 9.84 -9.73 5.38
CA SER A 281 11.29 -9.80 5.37
C SER A 281 11.83 -9.47 3.98
N ASP A 282 12.76 -8.51 3.89
CA ASP A 282 13.34 -8.06 2.61
C ASP A 282 12.27 -7.69 1.57
N GLY A 283 11.24 -6.95 2.01
CA GLY A 283 10.14 -6.52 1.15
C GLY A 283 9.19 -7.63 0.69
N ALA A 284 9.46 -8.88 1.05
CA ALA A 284 8.65 -10.04 0.74
C ALA A 284 7.77 -10.46 1.93
N LEU A 285 6.65 -11.09 1.61
CA LEU A 285 5.81 -11.82 2.56
C LEU A 285 6.28 -13.26 2.62
N VAL A 286 6.63 -13.73 3.81
CA VAL A 286 7.19 -15.06 4.04
C VAL A 286 6.21 -15.87 4.89
N LEU A 287 5.64 -16.92 4.30
CA LEU A 287 4.84 -17.92 5.00
C LEU A 287 5.70 -19.14 5.30
N THR A 288 5.73 -19.56 6.56
CA THR A 288 6.44 -20.78 6.99
C THR A 288 5.48 -21.77 7.62
N SER A 289 5.44 -23.00 7.11
CA SER A 289 4.59 -24.05 7.67
C SER A 289 5.14 -24.52 9.02
N VAL A 290 4.30 -24.54 10.05
CA VAL A 290 4.72 -24.90 11.41
C VAL A 290 5.08 -26.39 11.51
N GLU A 291 4.39 -27.25 10.77
CA GLU A 291 4.63 -28.70 10.82
C GLU A 291 5.83 -29.15 9.99
N GLU A 292 6.04 -28.55 8.81
CA GLU A 292 7.01 -29.03 7.82
C GLU A 292 8.21 -28.09 7.64
N SER A 293 8.16 -26.88 8.21
CA SER A 293 9.19 -25.83 8.09
C SER A 293 9.50 -25.49 6.63
N GLU A 294 8.48 -25.57 5.78
CA GLU A 294 8.52 -25.17 4.39
C GLU A 294 8.22 -23.68 4.29
N GLU A 295 9.04 -22.95 3.53
CA GLU A 295 8.94 -21.50 3.34
C GLU A 295 8.42 -21.20 1.94
N VAL A 296 7.42 -20.33 1.86
CA VAL A 296 6.92 -19.74 0.62
C VAL A 296 7.10 -18.22 0.72
N ARG A 297 7.73 -17.63 -0.30
CA ARG A 297 7.97 -16.19 -0.37
C ARG A 297 7.11 -15.60 -1.47
N PHE A 298 6.28 -14.63 -1.11
CA PHE A 298 5.50 -13.83 -2.05
C PHE A 298 6.13 -12.45 -2.18
N GLU A 299 6.16 -11.95 -3.40
CA GLU A 299 6.64 -10.61 -3.74
C GLU A 299 5.48 -9.62 -3.72
N ALA A 300 5.70 -8.41 -3.20
CA ALA A 300 4.66 -7.38 -3.17
C ALA A 300 4.31 -6.93 -4.59
N VAL A 301 3.01 -6.87 -4.92
CA VAL A 301 2.53 -6.29 -6.18
C VAL A 301 2.33 -4.79 -5.98
N ARG A 302 3.43 -4.02 -6.04
CA ARG A 302 3.44 -2.57 -5.83
C ARG A 302 4.48 -1.90 -6.73
N ASN A 303 4.26 -0.64 -7.10
CA ASN A 303 5.23 0.17 -7.82
C ASN A 303 5.30 1.58 -7.22
N THR A 304 6.51 2.05 -6.93
CA THR A 304 6.80 3.33 -6.27
C THR A 304 6.78 4.54 -7.23
N GLN A 305 6.67 4.31 -8.54
CA GLN A 305 6.68 5.35 -9.58
C GLN A 305 5.31 5.65 -10.20
N ASP A 306 4.24 5.43 -9.43
CA ASP A 306 2.87 5.80 -9.82
C ASP A 306 2.42 5.10 -11.11
N SER A 307 2.39 3.77 -11.02
CA SER A 307 1.90 2.91 -12.09
C SER A 307 0.59 2.24 -11.68
N LEU A 308 -0.20 1.94 -12.69
CA LEU A 308 -1.40 1.11 -12.60
C LEU A 308 -1.18 -0.22 -11.85
N ILE A 309 0.07 -0.73 -11.77
CA ILE A 309 0.48 -1.93 -11.01
C ILE A 309 0.15 -1.77 -9.52
N GLY A 310 -0.62 -2.72 -9.01
CA GLY A 310 -1.12 -2.72 -7.64
C GLY A 310 -2.49 -3.37 -7.53
N SER A 311 -3.08 -3.22 -6.34
CA SER A 311 -4.36 -3.81 -5.97
C SER A 311 -5.44 -2.73 -5.87
N TRP A 312 -6.59 -3.01 -6.46
CA TRP A 312 -7.70 -2.07 -6.61
C TRP A 312 -8.99 -2.73 -6.12
N TYR A 313 -9.63 -2.13 -5.12
CA TYR A 313 -10.84 -2.63 -4.47
C TYR A 313 -12.09 -2.00 -5.06
N LEU A 314 -13.11 -2.83 -5.28
CA LEU A 314 -14.46 -2.44 -5.66
C LEU A 314 -15.46 -3.10 -4.70
N GLY A 315 -16.25 -2.29 -3.99
CA GLY A 315 -17.34 -2.80 -3.15
C GLY A 315 -18.64 -3.01 -3.93
N GLU A 316 -19.34 -4.11 -3.67
CA GLU A 316 -20.61 -4.48 -4.32
C GLU A 316 -21.79 -4.58 -3.33
N GLY A 317 -21.67 -3.95 -2.17
CA GLY A 317 -22.69 -3.93 -1.11
C GLY A 317 -22.63 -5.15 -0.19
N PHE A 318 -23.70 -5.37 0.59
CA PHE A 318 -23.71 -6.37 1.66
C PHE A 318 -24.59 -7.58 1.31
N ASN A 319 -24.07 -8.80 1.50
CA ASN A 319 -24.86 -10.02 1.40
C ASN A 319 -25.54 -10.32 2.75
N GLU A 320 -26.82 -10.00 2.87
CA GLU A 320 -27.60 -10.25 4.10
C GLU A 320 -27.68 -11.74 4.47
N GLN A 321 -27.58 -12.67 3.52
CA GLN A 321 -27.69 -14.10 3.82
C GLN A 321 -26.38 -14.69 4.34
N LYS A 322 -25.25 -14.29 3.77
CA LYS A 322 -23.91 -14.71 4.20
C LYS A 322 -23.35 -13.86 5.34
N GLN A 323 -23.91 -12.67 5.58
CA GLN A 323 -23.43 -11.67 6.53
C GLN A 323 -21.98 -11.22 6.24
N ILE A 324 -21.69 -10.95 4.96
CA ILE A 324 -20.38 -10.51 4.45
C ILE A 324 -20.56 -9.31 3.51
N ASP A 325 -19.54 -8.45 3.45
CA ASP A 325 -19.44 -7.43 2.41
C ASP A 325 -18.98 -8.06 1.09
N ARG A 326 -19.71 -7.82 0.02
CA ARG A 326 -19.38 -8.26 -1.33
C ARG A 326 -18.38 -7.29 -1.93
N HIS A 327 -17.31 -7.81 -2.52
CA HIS A 327 -16.26 -7.00 -3.12
C HIS A 327 -15.42 -7.79 -4.12
N ASN A 328 -14.80 -7.02 -5.02
CA ASN A 328 -13.87 -7.52 -6.02
C ASN A 328 -12.52 -6.84 -5.82
N VAL A 329 -11.44 -7.58 -6.04
CA VAL A 329 -10.08 -7.03 -6.07
C VAL A 329 -9.49 -7.24 -7.46
N LEU A 330 -9.28 -6.15 -8.19
CA LEU A 330 -8.47 -6.13 -9.41
C LEU A 330 -7.01 -5.91 -9.03
N THR A 331 -6.16 -6.88 -9.37
CA THR A 331 -4.72 -6.79 -9.21
C THR A 331 -4.08 -6.68 -10.59
N ILE A 332 -3.40 -5.56 -10.82
CA ILE A 332 -2.55 -5.33 -11.98
C ILE A 332 -1.15 -5.78 -11.58
N LEU A 333 -0.70 -6.90 -12.13
CA LEU A 333 0.51 -7.60 -11.69
C LEU A 333 1.78 -7.01 -12.29
N ASP A 334 1.71 -6.69 -13.58
CA ASP A 334 2.77 -6.07 -14.36
C ASP A 334 2.17 -5.19 -15.46
N ASP A 335 2.97 -4.72 -16.41
CA ASP A 335 2.54 -3.85 -17.51
C ASP A 335 1.49 -4.45 -18.47
N SER A 336 1.19 -5.74 -18.34
CA SER A 336 0.40 -6.50 -19.29
C SER A 336 -0.54 -7.53 -18.69
N THR A 337 -0.38 -7.94 -17.43
CA THR A 337 -1.17 -9.01 -16.81
C THR A 337 -2.03 -8.50 -15.66
N TYR A 338 -3.23 -9.08 -15.53
CA TYR A 338 -4.15 -8.79 -14.43
C TYR A 338 -4.83 -10.05 -13.92
N VAL A 339 -5.33 -9.96 -12.69
CA VAL A 339 -6.34 -10.85 -12.13
C VAL A 339 -7.43 -10.00 -11.47
N ILE A 340 -8.69 -10.37 -11.62
CA ILE A 340 -9.78 -9.87 -10.77
C ILE A 340 -10.32 -11.04 -9.96
N VAL A 341 -10.47 -10.86 -8.64
CA VAL A 341 -10.94 -11.89 -7.70
C VAL A 341 -12.20 -11.39 -7.01
N HIS A 342 -13.19 -12.27 -6.91
CA HIS A 342 -14.50 -12.01 -6.31
C HIS A 342 -14.65 -12.84 -5.04
N ASN A 343 -15.15 -12.24 -3.96
CA ASN A 343 -15.46 -12.98 -2.74
C ASN A 343 -16.88 -13.58 -2.73
N ASP A 344 -17.80 -13.00 -3.51
CA ASP A 344 -19.21 -13.40 -3.54
C ASP A 344 -19.89 -12.97 -4.86
N ASN A 345 -19.30 -13.42 -5.97
CA ASN A 345 -19.87 -13.28 -7.30
C ASN A 345 -21.29 -13.89 -7.37
N GLY A 346 -22.22 -13.13 -7.94
CA GLY A 346 -23.61 -13.54 -8.15
C GLY A 346 -23.93 -13.89 -9.61
N GLU A 347 -22.99 -13.67 -10.52
CA GLU A 347 -23.19 -13.74 -11.96
C GLU A 347 -22.72 -15.07 -12.54
N VAL A 348 -23.34 -15.49 -13.65
CA VAL A 348 -23.03 -16.74 -14.34
C VAL A 348 -23.62 -16.72 -15.75
N TYR A 349 -22.97 -17.42 -16.68
CA TYR A 349 -23.53 -17.67 -18.01
C TYR A 349 -24.75 -18.61 -18.00
N ASP A 350 -25.57 -18.54 -19.04
CA ASP A 350 -26.78 -19.38 -19.14
C ASP A 350 -26.44 -20.89 -19.14
N GLY A 351 -26.95 -21.61 -18.14
CA GLY A 351 -26.76 -23.05 -17.98
C GLY A 351 -25.59 -23.47 -17.08
N ASP A 352 -24.75 -22.53 -16.64
CA ASP A 352 -23.66 -22.77 -15.70
C ASP A 352 -24.11 -22.59 -14.23
N ILE A 353 -23.21 -22.90 -13.29
CA ILE A 353 -23.45 -22.75 -11.84
C ILE A 353 -22.62 -21.57 -11.35
N VAL A 354 -23.24 -20.69 -10.55
CA VAL A 354 -22.56 -19.56 -9.91
C VAL A 354 -21.42 -20.07 -9.05
N GLU A 355 -20.22 -19.58 -9.31
CA GLU A 355 -19.03 -19.75 -8.47
C GLU A 355 -18.79 -18.45 -7.71
N ALA A 356 -19.19 -18.43 -6.44
CA ALA A 356 -19.21 -17.21 -5.63
C ALA A 356 -17.79 -16.68 -5.36
N VAL A 357 -16.88 -17.55 -4.94
CA VAL A 357 -15.45 -17.21 -4.83
C VAL A 357 -14.76 -17.63 -6.11
N SER A 358 -14.41 -16.67 -6.95
CA SER A 358 -13.93 -16.91 -8.31
C SER A 358 -12.94 -15.84 -8.73
N SER A 359 -12.22 -16.10 -9.83
CA SER A 359 -11.34 -15.11 -10.43
C SER A 359 -11.35 -15.17 -11.96
N GLU A 360 -10.90 -14.08 -12.58
CA GLU A 360 -10.60 -13.99 -14.01
C GLU A 360 -9.16 -13.51 -14.18
N TRP A 361 -8.42 -14.18 -15.06
CA TRP A 361 -7.01 -13.93 -15.34
C TRP A 361 -6.83 -13.57 -16.81
N GLY A 362 -6.12 -12.49 -17.09
CA GLY A 362 -5.97 -12.04 -18.46
C GLY A 362 -4.79 -11.13 -18.72
N THR A 363 -4.76 -10.61 -19.93
CA THR A 363 -3.82 -9.58 -20.34
C THR A 363 -4.55 -8.30 -20.70
N TYR A 364 -3.93 -7.15 -20.46
CA TYR A 364 -4.50 -5.84 -20.73
C TYR A 364 -3.51 -4.92 -21.47
N SER A 365 -4.01 -3.78 -21.90
CA SER A 365 -3.19 -2.63 -22.34
C SER A 365 -3.74 -1.34 -21.75
N PHE A 366 -2.86 -0.42 -21.36
CA PHE A 366 -3.22 0.91 -20.88
C PHE A 366 -2.35 1.97 -21.55
N ASN A 367 -2.98 2.99 -22.13
CA ASN A 367 -2.28 4.06 -22.84
C ASN A 367 -2.31 5.42 -22.10
N GLY A 368 -2.74 5.42 -20.83
CA GLY A 368 -2.97 6.64 -20.03
C GLY A 368 -4.40 7.17 -20.07
N SER A 369 -5.23 6.71 -21.01
CA SER A 369 -6.62 7.18 -21.18
C SER A 369 -7.63 6.09 -21.53
N THR A 370 -7.15 4.90 -21.89
CA THR A 370 -7.96 3.76 -22.30
C THR A 370 -7.37 2.52 -21.67
N PHE A 371 -8.21 1.78 -20.94
CA PHE A 371 -7.90 0.44 -20.44
C PHE A 371 -8.63 -0.57 -21.33
N ALA A 372 -7.90 -1.55 -21.86
CA ALA A 372 -8.47 -2.57 -22.71
C ALA A 372 -7.96 -3.96 -22.31
N VAL A 373 -8.89 -4.86 -21.98
CA VAL A 373 -8.61 -6.29 -21.89
C VAL A 373 -8.32 -6.80 -23.30
N THR A 374 -7.22 -7.55 -23.42
CA THR A 374 -6.70 -8.04 -24.71
C THR A 374 -6.84 -9.55 -24.85
N SER A 375 -6.84 -10.28 -23.73
CA SER A 375 -7.17 -11.70 -23.68
C SER A 375 -7.55 -12.15 -22.27
N VAL A 376 -8.35 -13.21 -22.19
CA VAL A 376 -8.61 -13.96 -20.94
C VAL A 376 -8.00 -15.34 -21.07
N SER A 377 -7.23 -15.72 -20.05
CA SER A 377 -6.49 -16.98 -19.97
C SER A 377 -7.21 -18.04 -19.14
N ALA A 378 -7.97 -17.62 -18.12
CA ALA A 378 -8.85 -18.45 -17.29
C ALA A 378 -9.92 -17.55 -16.65
N GLU A 379 -11.13 -18.09 -16.45
CA GLU A 379 -12.25 -17.41 -15.78
C GLU A 379 -13.15 -18.44 -15.08
N LEU A 380 -13.73 -18.03 -13.95
CA LEU A 380 -14.81 -18.75 -13.23
C LEU A 380 -15.94 -17.81 -12.76
N ASP A 381 -15.84 -16.52 -13.05
CA ASP A 381 -16.75 -15.47 -12.59
C ASP A 381 -17.93 -15.20 -13.56
N GLY A 382 -17.92 -15.80 -14.74
CA GLY A 382 -19.00 -15.57 -15.70
C GLY A 382 -18.91 -14.14 -16.27
N PRO A 383 -20.03 -13.41 -16.43
CA PRO A 383 -19.99 -12.02 -16.90
C PRO A 383 -19.58 -11.01 -15.81
N GLY A 384 -19.32 -11.45 -14.58
CA GLY A 384 -18.99 -10.55 -13.46
C GLY A 384 -17.60 -9.92 -13.51
N GLY A 385 -16.73 -10.39 -14.40
CA GLY A 385 -15.33 -9.96 -14.54
C GLY A 385 -15.12 -8.75 -15.46
N LEU A 386 -13.96 -8.72 -16.12
CA LEU A 386 -13.63 -7.73 -17.16
C LEU A 386 -13.86 -8.27 -18.58
N PHE A 387 -14.50 -9.43 -18.68
CA PHE A 387 -14.89 -10.07 -19.92
C PHE A 387 -16.25 -10.75 -19.80
N ASP A 388 -17.10 -10.49 -20.79
CA ASP A 388 -18.38 -11.17 -20.96
C ASP A 388 -18.41 -11.91 -22.30
N ASP A 389 -18.37 -13.25 -22.26
CA ASP A 389 -18.26 -14.10 -23.45
C ASP A 389 -19.52 -14.02 -24.33
N PRO A 390 -19.46 -13.35 -25.51
CA PRO A 390 -20.62 -13.21 -26.38
C PRO A 390 -21.09 -14.53 -27.00
N ALA A 391 -20.31 -15.61 -26.86
CA ALA A 391 -20.70 -16.95 -27.26
C ALA A 391 -21.56 -17.68 -26.20
N LYS A 392 -21.51 -17.23 -24.94
CA LYS A 392 -22.23 -17.84 -23.81
C LYS A 392 -23.35 -16.96 -23.25
N ASP A 393 -23.33 -15.64 -23.49
CA ASP A 393 -24.42 -14.74 -23.13
C ASP A 393 -25.01 -13.97 -24.34
N ASP A 394 -26.35 -14.01 -24.49
CA ASP A 394 -27.07 -13.28 -25.55
C ASP A 394 -27.22 -11.82 -25.16
N GLY A 395 -26.16 -11.05 -25.42
CA GLY A 395 -26.01 -9.68 -24.95
C GLY A 395 -24.59 -9.35 -24.50
N GLY A 396 -23.70 -10.35 -24.45
CA GLY A 396 -22.36 -10.16 -23.91
C GLY A 396 -21.55 -9.11 -24.65
N ASN A 397 -21.00 -8.16 -23.88
CA ASN A 397 -20.28 -7.00 -24.41
C ASN A 397 -18.81 -7.32 -24.79
N GLY A 398 -18.35 -8.54 -24.56
CA GLY A 398 -16.97 -8.93 -24.84
C GLY A 398 -16.00 -8.38 -23.81
N PHE A 399 -14.81 -8.01 -24.26
CA PHE A 399 -13.77 -7.42 -23.41
C PHE A 399 -14.13 -6.00 -22.99
N VAL A 400 -13.89 -5.66 -21.72
CA VAL A 400 -13.83 -4.26 -21.29
C VAL A 400 -12.78 -3.53 -22.13
N ASN A 401 -13.21 -2.51 -22.85
CA ASN A 401 -12.37 -1.68 -23.70
C ASN A 401 -12.92 -0.26 -23.75
N GLY A 402 -12.47 0.59 -22.83
CA GLY A 402 -13.05 1.92 -22.70
C GLY A 402 -12.16 2.91 -21.98
N PRO A 403 -12.68 4.14 -21.80
CA PRO A 403 -11.96 5.19 -21.09
C PRO A 403 -11.55 4.74 -19.68
N ALA A 404 -10.37 5.18 -19.29
CA ALA A 404 -9.83 4.94 -17.96
C ALA A 404 -9.07 6.16 -17.45
N GLU A 405 -9.18 6.41 -16.15
CA GLU A 405 -8.56 7.53 -15.47
C GLU A 405 -7.91 7.06 -14.17
N LEU A 406 -6.61 7.33 -14.04
CA LEU A 406 -5.86 7.14 -12.81
C LEU A 406 -5.81 8.47 -12.07
N HIS A 407 -6.53 8.55 -10.95
CA HIS A 407 -6.63 9.77 -10.14
C HIS A 407 -5.41 9.94 -9.25
N PRO A 408 -4.89 11.16 -9.07
CA PRO A 408 -3.78 11.44 -8.15
C PRO A 408 -4.04 11.03 -6.70
N THR A 409 -5.31 10.91 -6.32
CA THR A 409 -5.75 10.43 -5.00
C THR A 409 -5.61 8.93 -4.80
N GLY A 410 -5.19 8.14 -5.80
CA GLY A 410 -5.11 6.67 -5.70
C GLY A 410 -6.43 5.97 -6.04
N GLN A 411 -7.17 6.49 -7.02
CA GLN A 411 -8.39 5.88 -7.53
C GLN A 411 -8.22 5.52 -9.01
N LEU A 412 -8.90 4.48 -9.46
CA LEU A 412 -8.91 4.06 -10.87
C LEU A 412 -10.35 4.03 -11.36
N THR A 413 -10.72 4.92 -12.26
CA THR A 413 -12.03 4.89 -12.92
C THR A 413 -11.91 4.14 -14.24
N LEU A 414 -12.77 3.15 -14.45
CA LEU A 414 -12.91 2.39 -15.69
C LEU A 414 -14.34 2.56 -16.22
N SER A 415 -14.52 2.44 -17.53
CA SER A 415 -15.86 2.42 -18.14
C SER A 415 -15.93 1.38 -19.25
N ASP A 416 -17.06 0.67 -19.33
CA ASP A 416 -17.28 -0.35 -20.35
C ASP A 416 -17.64 0.27 -21.71
N ASN A 417 -16.80 0.03 -22.72
CA ASN A 417 -17.01 0.21 -24.17
C ASN A 417 -17.35 1.62 -24.73
N LEU A 418 -17.93 2.53 -23.96
CA LEU A 418 -18.32 3.87 -24.38
C LEU A 418 -17.88 4.93 -23.36
N PRO A 419 -17.55 6.16 -23.79
CA PRO A 419 -17.40 7.28 -22.86
C PRO A 419 -18.70 7.56 -22.09
N VAL A 420 -18.58 8.12 -20.88
CA VAL A 420 -19.73 8.57 -20.06
C VAL A 420 -20.66 9.50 -20.86
N ALA A 421 -20.10 10.41 -21.66
CA ALA A 421 -20.84 11.32 -22.53
C ALA A 421 -21.67 10.61 -23.63
N GLU A 422 -21.36 9.34 -23.90
CA GLU A 422 -22.01 8.49 -24.90
C GLU A 422 -22.85 7.37 -24.26
N GLY A 423 -23.04 7.41 -22.94
CA GLY A 423 -23.85 6.44 -22.19
C GLY A 423 -23.06 5.28 -21.58
N GLY A 424 -21.73 5.40 -21.45
CA GLY A 424 -20.94 4.48 -20.63
C GLY A 424 -21.26 4.64 -19.14
N GLU A 425 -21.29 3.53 -18.40
CA GLU A 425 -21.49 3.49 -16.95
C GLU A 425 -20.11 3.28 -16.30
N PRO A 426 -19.46 4.34 -15.77
CA PRO A 426 -18.15 4.22 -15.16
C PRO A 426 -18.26 3.65 -13.74
N PHE A 427 -17.25 2.89 -13.34
CA PHE A 427 -17.03 2.48 -11.95
C PHE A 427 -15.62 2.87 -11.53
N THR A 428 -15.46 3.22 -10.26
CA THR A 428 -14.20 3.69 -9.68
C THR A 428 -13.75 2.75 -8.58
N LEU A 429 -12.55 2.20 -8.74
CA LEU A 429 -11.89 1.39 -7.73
C LEU A 429 -11.00 2.28 -6.85
N ARG A 430 -10.84 1.89 -5.59
CA ARG A 430 -9.88 2.50 -4.68
C ARG A 430 -8.64 1.63 -4.54
N ARG A 431 -7.46 2.24 -4.41
CA ARG A 431 -6.23 1.49 -4.17
C ARG A 431 -6.27 0.81 -2.79
N LEU A 432 -5.78 -0.42 -2.71
CA LEU A 432 -5.56 -1.14 -1.45
C LEU A 432 -4.11 -0.98 -0.97
N GLY A 433 -3.96 -0.86 0.35
CA GLY A 433 -2.68 -0.71 1.02
C GLY A 433 -2.11 0.70 0.90
N ARG A 434 -0.94 0.90 1.51
CA ARG A 434 -0.26 2.20 1.51
C ARG A 434 0.27 2.56 0.12
N TYR A 435 0.14 3.83 -0.24
CA TYR A 435 0.75 4.40 -1.44
C TYR A 435 1.20 5.82 -1.20
N ALA A 436 2.24 6.23 -1.95
CA ALA A 436 2.79 7.55 -1.84
C ALA A 436 1.95 8.54 -2.65
N VAL A 437 1.57 9.66 -2.03
CA VAL A 437 0.97 10.81 -2.69
C VAL A 437 1.85 12.03 -2.50
N THR A 438 1.79 12.96 -3.45
CA THR A 438 2.44 14.27 -3.30
C THR A 438 1.39 15.29 -2.90
N LEU A 439 1.45 15.73 -1.64
CA LEU A 439 0.67 16.86 -1.16
C LEU A 439 1.20 18.14 -1.80
N LYS A 440 0.30 19.09 -2.07
CA LYS A 440 0.59 20.39 -2.65
C LYS A 440 -0.38 21.45 -2.15
N ASP A 441 0.16 22.57 -1.69
CA ASP A 441 -0.61 23.68 -1.16
C ASP A 441 -0.87 24.81 -2.17
N PHE A 442 -1.51 25.88 -1.71
CA PHE A 442 -1.83 27.06 -2.52
C PHE A 442 -0.61 27.87 -2.95
N GLU A 443 0.54 27.72 -2.28
CA GLU A 443 1.80 28.39 -2.63
C GLU A 443 2.62 27.56 -3.63
N GLY A 444 2.28 26.27 -3.79
CA GLY A 444 2.91 25.31 -4.68
C GLY A 444 4.02 24.48 -4.01
N ASP A 445 4.14 24.56 -2.68
CA ASP A 445 5.06 23.72 -1.91
C ASP A 445 4.53 22.29 -1.87
N THR A 446 5.45 21.31 -1.90
CA THR A 446 5.09 19.90 -2.01
C THR A 446 5.73 19.03 -0.94
N LYS A 447 4.97 18.07 -0.42
CA LYS A 447 5.46 17.04 0.51
C LYS A 447 4.95 15.68 0.08
N ARG A 448 5.84 14.69 -0.07
CA ARG A 448 5.44 13.32 -0.37
C ARG A 448 5.15 12.59 0.94
N VAL A 449 4.02 11.89 1.02
CA VAL A 449 3.58 11.14 2.20
C VAL A 449 2.99 9.80 1.79
N TYR A 450 2.98 8.82 2.70
CA TYR A 450 2.17 7.62 2.52
C TYR A 450 0.76 7.84 3.05
N VAL A 451 -0.23 7.43 2.26
CA VAL A 451 -1.63 7.36 2.68
C VAL A 451 -2.15 5.94 2.47
N GLU A 452 -3.21 5.59 3.19
CA GLU A 452 -3.94 4.34 3.00
C GLU A 452 -5.43 4.67 2.98
N VAL A 453 -6.15 4.22 1.96
CA VAL A 453 -7.59 4.48 1.86
C VAL A 453 -8.31 3.79 3.02
N SER A 454 -9.22 4.50 3.69
CA SER A 454 -10.05 3.88 4.71
C SER A 454 -11.26 3.19 4.09
N GLY A 455 -11.76 2.15 4.77
CA GLY A 455 -12.99 1.46 4.37
C GLY A 455 -14.28 2.26 4.64
N ASN A 456 -14.18 3.48 5.15
CA ASN A 456 -15.33 4.31 5.51
C ASN A 456 -15.84 5.05 4.26
N ASP A 457 -17.12 4.92 3.96
CA ASP A 457 -17.75 5.65 2.85
C ASP A 457 -18.42 6.94 3.33
N PHE A 458 -18.42 7.99 2.50
CA PHE A 458 -19.20 9.19 2.77
C PHE A 458 -20.70 8.91 2.72
N ILE A 459 -21.44 9.29 3.77
CA ILE A 459 -22.89 9.07 3.88
C ILE A 459 -23.64 10.38 3.55
N GLY A 460 -24.58 10.32 2.60
CA GLY A 460 -25.40 11.47 2.23
C GLY A 460 -26.35 11.96 3.34
N GLY A 461 -26.55 13.28 3.47
CA GLY A 461 -27.52 13.89 4.38
C GLY A 461 -26.98 14.32 5.76
N VAL A 462 -25.64 14.38 5.92
CA VAL A 462 -24.95 14.85 7.14
C VAL A 462 -24.13 16.10 6.80
N THR A 463 -24.08 17.08 7.71
CA THR A 463 -23.17 18.23 7.59
C THR A 463 -21.76 17.81 7.96
N GLN A 464 -20.84 18.02 7.03
CA GLN A 464 -19.43 17.68 7.18
C GLN A 464 -18.63 18.97 7.31
N THR A 465 -18.05 19.21 8.49
CA THR A 465 -17.18 20.37 8.72
C THR A 465 -15.74 19.93 8.52
N LEU A 466 -15.06 20.50 7.54
CA LEU A 466 -13.68 20.17 7.26
C LEU A 466 -12.79 21.15 8.04
N SER A 467 -12.02 20.62 8.98
CA SER A 467 -10.90 21.36 9.60
C SER A 467 -9.65 20.97 8.84
N PHE A 468 -8.99 21.93 8.19
CA PHE A 468 -7.65 21.73 7.65
C PHE A 468 -6.83 21.03 8.73
N ALA A 469 -6.28 19.85 8.39
CA ALA A 469 -5.27 19.32 9.27
C ALA A 469 -4.12 20.31 9.20
N ASP A 470 -3.65 20.68 10.37
CA ASP A 470 -2.51 21.55 10.54
C ASP A 470 -1.34 20.96 9.72
N ILE A 471 -0.93 21.65 8.66
CA ILE A 471 0.38 21.41 8.04
C ILE A 471 1.36 22.51 8.51
N ASP A 472 1.02 23.25 9.57
CA ASP A 472 1.95 24.09 10.32
C ASP A 472 2.68 23.29 11.38
N GLY A 473 3.79 22.68 10.97
CA GLY A 473 4.93 22.58 11.86
C GLY A 473 5.50 23.99 12.10
N VAL A 474 4.84 24.80 12.95
CA VAL A 474 5.07 26.25 13.14
C VAL A 474 6.51 26.71 12.86
N THR A 475 6.63 27.72 11.99
CA THR A 475 7.86 28.31 11.44
C THR A 475 9.08 28.50 12.37
N SER A 476 10.27 28.53 11.78
CA SER A 476 11.26 29.57 12.06
C SER A 476 11.81 30.22 10.77
N ALA A 477 12.14 31.50 10.88
CA ALA A 477 12.73 32.30 9.82
C ALA A 477 14.24 32.02 9.60
N GLU A 478 14.68 30.77 9.81
CA GLU A 478 16.05 30.25 9.62
C GLU A 478 15.99 28.88 8.92
N ALA A 479 17.08 28.43 8.29
CA ALA A 479 17.06 27.36 7.28
C ALA A 479 16.36 26.04 7.72
N GLY A 480 15.46 25.54 6.86
CA GLY A 480 14.80 24.22 6.99
C GLY A 480 13.33 24.24 7.39
N ILE A 481 12.56 25.28 7.02
CA ILE A 481 11.27 25.56 7.64
C ILE A 481 10.19 25.83 6.59
N TYR A 482 9.13 25.03 6.65
CA TYR A 482 7.87 25.19 5.92
C TYR A 482 6.79 25.66 6.91
N ASN A 483 6.15 26.80 6.61
CA ASN A 483 4.88 27.24 7.22
C ASN A 483 3.80 26.95 6.19
N MET A 484 2.70 26.33 6.58
CA MET A 484 1.53 26.09 5.73
C MET A 484 0.29 26.74 6.35
N ASP A 485 0.39 28.03 6.68
CA ASP A 485 -0.62 28.75 7.48
C ASP A 485 -1.99 28.76 6.78
N ALA A 486 -2.90 27.87 7.19
CA ALA A 486 -4.30 28.23 7.37
C ALA A 486 -4.44 28.58 8.87
N PRO A 487 -4.92 29.78 9.25
CA PRO A 487 -5.04 30.11 10.66
C PRO A 487 -5.86 29.02 11.38
N GLU A 488 -5.55 28.69 12.64
CA GLU A 488 -6.25 27.72 13.52
C GLU A 488 -7.81 27.86 13.53
N SER A 489 -8.36 28.90 12.92
CA SER A 489 -9.78 29.21 12.80
C SER A 489 -10.35 29.13 11.38
N ALA A 490 -9.61 28.69 10.36
CA ALA A 490 -10.14 28.53 9.01
C ALA A 490 -10.83 27.18 8.87
N THR A 491 -12.16 27.19 8.71
CA THR A 491 -12.94 26.00 8.39
C THR A 491 -13.54 26.15 7.00
N ILE A 492 -13.63 25.02 6.29
CA ILE A 492 -14.50 24.90 5.12
C ILE A 492 -15.76 24.18 5.59
N ASP A 493 -16.89 24.89 5.54
CA ASP A 493 -18.18 24.27 5.75
C ASP A 493 -18.72 23.78 4.41
N LEU A 494 -18.80 22.46 4.25
CA LEU A 494 -19.38 21.82 3.10
C LEU A 494 -20.81 21.39 3.40
N VAL A 495 -21.77 21.97 2.69
CA VAL A 495 -23.18 21.63 2.81
C VAL A 495 -23.67 21.03 1.50
N LEU A 496 -23.95 19.72 1.54
CA LEU A 496 -24.47 18.95 0.41
C LEU A 496 -25.96 18.64 0.64
N ASN A 497 -26.79 19.04 -0.31
CA ASN A 497 -28.22 18.76 -0.30
C ASN A 497 -28.52 17.50 -1.11
N GLN A 498 -29.54 16.74 -0.71
CA GLN A 498 -29.99 15.52 -1.37
C GLN A 498 -30.43 15.70 -2.84
N ASP A 499 -30.69 16.94 -3.27
CA ASP A 499 -31.06 17.25 -4.65
C ASP A 499 -29.84 17.48 -5.57
N GLY A 500 -28.63 17.15 -5.10
CA GLY A 500 -27.39 17.32 -5.87
C GLY A 500 -26.89 18.76 -5.91
N SER A 501 -27.49 19.68 -5.13
CA SER A 501 -26.98 21.02 -4.90
C SER A 501 -26.20 21.11 -3.60
N GLY A 502 -25.54 22.25 -3.38
CA GLY A 502 -24.86 22.50 -2.12
C GLY A 502 -24.10 23.81 -2.16
N TYR A 503 -23.31 24.04 -1.13
CA TYR A 503 -22.37 25.14 -1.09
C TYR A 503 -21.15 24.79 -0.26
N MET A 504 -20.07 25.49 -0.57
CA MET A 504 -18.86 25.56 0.22
C MET A 504 -18.77 26.97 0.82
N ASP A 505 -18.56 27.08 2.13
CA ASP A 505 -18.34 28.35 2.81
C ASP A 505 -16.95 28.37 3.45
N PHE A 506 -16.14 29.37 3.12
CA PHE A 506 -14.83 29.59 3.72
C PHE A 506 -15.00 30.57 4.89
N ASP A 507 -14.94 30.09 6.12
CA ASP A 507 -15.23 30.92 7.31
C ASP A 507 -14.26 32.12 7.46
N VAL A 508 -13.08 32.04 6.84
CA VAL A 508 -12.10 33.14 6.79
C VAL A 508 -12.49 34.29 5.86
N THR A 509 -13.25 34.05 4.79
CA THR A 509 -13.65 35.08 3.83
C THR A 509 -15.14 35.43 3.90
N GLY A 510 -15.96 34.50 4.42
CA GLY A 510 -17.42 34.56 4.35
C GLY A 510 -17.95 34.45 2.92
N ASP A 511 -17.12 33.95 2.00
CA ASP A 511 -17.49 33.70 0.62
C ASP A 511 -18.15 32.32 0.51
N GLN A 512 -19.40 32.33 0.09
CA GLN A 512 -20.17 31.12 -0.15
C GLN A 512 -20.17 30.81 -1.65
N ASN A 513 -19.51 29.72 -2.03
CA ASN A 513 -19.45 29.25 -3.40
C ASN A 513 -20.52 28.19 -3.63
N GLN A 514 -21.23 28.31 -4.76
CA GLN A 514 -22.29 27.38 -5.12
C GLN A 514 -21.67 26.14 -5.77
N ILE A 515 -22.10 24.97 -5.29
CA ILE A 515 -21.88 23.71 -6.00
C ILE A 515 -22.86 23.66 -7.16
N ASP A 516 -22.37 23.38 -8.36
CA ASP A 516 -23.19 23.40 -9.57
C ASP A 516 -24.36 22.40 -9.46
N SER A 517 -25.48 22.62 -10.16
CA SER A 517 -26.65 21.74 -10.05
C SER A 517 -26.37 20.36 -10.67
N ASN A 518 -26.64 19.26 -9.94
CA ASN A 518 -26.11 17.89 -10.16
C ASN A 518 -24.61 17.74 -9.82
N GLY A 519 -24.07 18.66 -9.04
CA GLY A 519 -22.65 18.91 -8.97
C GLY A 519 -21.88 18.05 -8.02
N TRP A 520 -22.50 17.16 -7.23
CA TRP A 520 -21.78 16.23 -6.34
C TRP A 520 -22.24 14.78 -6.52
N SER A 521 -21.31 13.82 -6.37
CA SER A 521 -21.58 12.39 -6.39
C SER A 521 -20.65 11.64 -5.44
N VAL A 522 -21.11 10.47 -4.98
CA VAL A 522 -20.24 9.51 -4.30
C VAL A 522 -19.91 8.41 -5.31
N LEU A 523 -18.62 8.23 -5.58
CA LEU A 523 -18.13 7.20 -6.49
C LEU A 523 -18.16 5.83 -5.78
N THR A 524 -18.08 4.74 -6.54
CA THR A 524 -18.02 3.38 -6.00
C THR A 524 -16.77 3.09 -5.15
N SER A 525 -15.76 3.95 -5.23
CA SER A 525 -14.59 3.96 -4.34
C SER A 525 -14.89 4.48 -2.94
N GLY A 526 -16.09 5.02 -2.70
CA GLY A 526 -16.48 5.71 -1.47
C GLY A 526 -16.10 7.20 -1.44
N SER A 527 -15.37 7.70 -2.46
CA SER A 527 -14.98 9.11 -2.53
C SER A 527 -16.15 10.02 -2.91
N LEU A 528 -16.20 11.20 -2.30
CA LEU A 528 -17.09 12.28 -2.69
C LEU A 528 -16.39 13.15 -3.74
N THR A 529 -17.04 13.40 -4.88
CA THR A 529 -16.59 14.40 -5.87
C THR A 529 -17.65 15.49 -6.03
N TYR A 530 -17.21 16.73 -6.29
CA TYR A 530 -18.09 17.78 -6.78
C TYR A 530 -17.40 18.85 -7.62
N VAL A 531 -18.18 19.62 -8.36
CA VAL A 531 -17.71 20.76 -9.16
C VAL A 531 -18.18 22.09 -8.57
N GLU A 532 -17.22 22.99 -8.37
CA GLU A 532 -17.44 24.35 -7.85
C GLU A 532 -16.67 25.34 -8.73
N GLY A 533 -17.38 26.30 -9.34
CA GLY A 533 -16.73 27.30 -10.21
C GLY A 533 -16.03 26.75 -11.46
N GLY A 534 -16.34 25.51 -11.87
CA GLY A 534 -15.67 24.79 -12.96
C GLY A 534 -14.49 23.93 -12.52
N ALA A 535 -14.12 23.98 -11.24
CA ALA A 535 -13.05 23.21 -10.62
C ALA A 535 -13.62 21.93 -10.00
N GLU A 536 -13.03 20.76 -10.32
CA GLU A 536 -13.37 19.50 -9.68
C GLU A 536 -12.63 19.35 -8.35
N TRP A 537 -13.37 18.88 -7.34
CA TRP A 537 -12.88 18.55 -6.02
C TRP A 537 -13.17 17.08 -5.71
N THR A 538 -12.21 16.38 -5.15
CA THR A 538 -12.32 14.97 -4.74
C THR A 538 -11.92 14.82 -3.28
N TYR A 539 -12.73 14.10 -2.52
CA TYR A 539 -12.53 13.79 -1.12
C TYR A 539 -12.49 12.27 -0.99
N LEU A 540 -11.34 11.74 -0.60
CA LEU A 540 -11.12 10.32 -0.40
C LEU A 540 -10.84 10.04 1.08
N PRO A 541 -11.67 9.24 1.78
CA PRO A 541 -11.41 8.85 3.15
C PRO A 541 -10.12 8.04 3.24
N ILE A 542 -9.25 8.39 4.18
CA ILE A 542 -7.98 7.68 4.43
C ILE A 542 -7.89 7.28 5.91
N LYS A 543 -7.04 6.31 6.23
CA LYS A 543 -6.69 6.01 7.62
C LYS A 543 -5.95 7.19 8.23
N GLY A 544 -6.21 7.49 9.50
CA GLY A 544 -5.55 8.55 10.26
C GLY A 544 -5.95 8.56 11.73
N SER A 545 -5.57 9.63 12.42
CA SER A 545 -5.92 9.94 13.82
C SER A 545 -7.43 9.93 14.10
N SER A 546 -8.24 10.19 13.08
CA SER A 546 -9.69 10.29 13.12
C SER A 546 -10.33 9.35 12.08
N PRO A 547 -11.52 8.78 12.34
CA PRO A 547 -12.27 8.00 11.33
C PRO A 547 -12.66 8.82 10.10
N TYR A 548 -12.45 10.13 10.14
CA TYR A 548 -12.80 11.09 9.11
C TYR A 548 -11.58 11.80 8.48
N THR A 549 -10.36 11.30 8.72
CA THR A 549 -9.19 11.81 8.02
C THR A 549 -9.40 11.61 6.51
N THR A 550 -9.24 12.67 5.74
CA THR A 550 -9.61 12.72 4.32
C THR A 550 -8.49 13.33 3.49
N LEU A 551 -8.16 12.68 2.38
CA LEU A 551 -7.32 13.25 1.32
C LEU A 551 -8.20 14.05 0.38
N VAL A 552 -7.87 15.33 0.19
CA VAL A 552 -8.58 16.26 -0.68
C VAL A 552 -7.72 16.59 -1.87
N TYR A 553 -8.30 16.52 -3.07
CA TYR A 553 -7.68 16.93 -4.32
C TYR A 553 -8.55 17.96 -5.06
N GLN A 554 -7.92 18.97 -5.63
CA GLN A 554 -8.58 19.95 -6.51
C GLN A 554 -7.85 19.99 -7.85
N GLY A 555 -8.57 19.66 -8.93
CA GLY A 555 -7.98 19.35 -10.23
C GLY A 555 -7.31 20.52 -10.96
N ASP A 556 -7.84 21.74 -10.86
CA ASP A 556 -7.36 22.87 -11.66
C ASP A 556 -6.02 23.43 -11.16
N MET A 557 -5.84 23.49 -9.85
CA MET A 557 -4.62 23.96 -9.20
C MET A 557 -3.67 22.82 -8.86
N ASP A 558 -4.11 21.57 -9.02
CA ASP A 558 -3.39 20.38 -8.59
C ASP A 558 -3.01 20.53 -7.10
N LEU A 559 -4.00 20.92 -6.29
CA LEU A 559 -3.89 21.00 -4.83
C LEU A 559 -4.18 19.62 -4.26
N MET A 560 -3.41 19.23 -3.25
CA MET A 560 -3.57 17.95 -2.57
C MET A 560 -3.20 18.08 -1.11
N PHE A 561 -4.13 17.87 -0.19
CA PHE A 561 -3.87 18.02 1.24
C PHE A 561 -4.71 17.03 2.07
N ILE A 562 -4.28 16.82 3.31
CA ILE A 562 -5.01 15.98 4.27
C ILE A 562 -5.76 16.90 5.24
N THR A 563 -6.96 16.51 5.62
CA THR A 563 -7.84 17.27 6.51
C THR A 563 -8.61 16.31 7.42
N GLU A 564 -9.03 16.78 8.60
CA GLU A 564 -9.98 16.04 9.43
C GLU A 564 -11.40 16.55 9.15
N VAL A 565 -12.34 15.64 8.89
CA VAL A 565 -13.76 16.00 8.89
C VAL A 565 -14.32 15.83 10.30
N THR A 566 -14.99 16.86 10.80
CA THR A 566 -15.77 16.80 12.03
C THR A 566 -17.26 16.81 11.67
N GLU A 567 -18.02 15.86 12.20
CA GLU A 567 -19.47 15.91 12.13
C GLU A 567 -19.99 16.92 13.16
N GLN A 568 -20.66 17.98 12.71
CA GLN A 568 -21.44 18.85 13.60
C GLN A 568 -22.89 18.35 13.65
N PRO A 569 -23.47 18.10 14.84
CA PRO A 569 -24.88 17.80 14.95
C PRO A 569 -25.71 19.02 14.51
N GLN A 570 -26.67 18.80 13.60
CA GLN A 570 -27.66 19.80 13.15
C GLN A 570 -28.49 20.39 14.29
#